data_AF-A0A6I2U9V1-F1
#
_entry.id   AF-A0A6I2U9V1-F1
#
_cell.length_a   1.000
_cell.length_b   1.000
_cell.length_c   1.000
_cell.angle_alpha   90.00
_cell.angle_beta   90.00
_cell.angle_gamma   90.00
#
_symmetry.space_group_name_H-M   'P 1'
#
loop_
_entity.id
_entity.type
_entity.pdbx_description
1 polymer ?
#
loop_
_entity_poly.entity_id
_entity_poly.type
_entity_poly.pdbx_seq_one_letter_code
_entity_poly.pdbx_strand_id
1 'polypeptide(L)'
;MTMVESFMSIAGACALASDESFMSFIEEDDRVISCSDIEEGDCFITVECNNVAALEDFTNELKQKYNILTVGHNIMLKPVTGVA
;
A
#
# COMPACT_ATOMS: atom_id res chain seq x y z
N MET A 1 17.21 10.32 8.25
CA MET A 1 15.76 10.07 8.07
C MET A 1 15.52 8.57 8.23
N THR A 2 14.31 8.13 8.55
CA THR A 2 13.96 6.70 8.63
C THR A 2 12.93 6.44 7.55
N MET A 3 13.21 5.50 6.66
CA MET A 3 12.30 5.13 5.58
C MET A 3 11.43 3.96 6.05
N VAL A 4 10.18 3.94 5.61
CA VAL A 4 9.17 2.96 6.02
C VAL A 4 8.83 2.13 4.82
N GLU A 5 9.17 0.85 4.84
CA GLU A 5 8.59 -0.12 3.92
C GLU A 5 7.42 -0.79 4.64
N SER A 6 6.26 -0.82 4.00
CA SER A 6 5.06 -1.48 4.54
C SER A 6 4.56 -2.50 3.54
N PHE A 7 4.45 -3.73 4.01
CA PHE A 7 3.66 -4.75 3.33
C PHE A 7 2.21 -4.63 3.82
N MET A 8 1.32 -4.27 2.91
CA MET A 8 -0.09 -3.99 3.15
C MET A 8 -0.94 -5.16 2.65
N SER A 9 -1.83 -5.65 3.50
CA SER A 9 -2.90 -6.56 3.12
C SER A 9 -4.20 -5.76 3.06
N ILE A 10 -4.82 -5.69 1.90
CA ILE A 10 -6.02 -4.88 1.67
C ILE A 10 -7.18 -5.80 1.37
N ALA A 11 -8.20 -5.73 2.23
CA ALA A 11 -9.44 -6.48 2.09
C ALA A 11 -10.60 -5.57 1.67
N GLY A 12 -11.27 -5.94 0.58
CA GLY A 12 -12.30 -5.13 -0.08
C GLY A 12 -13.71 -5.74 -0.01
N ALA A 13 -14.72 -4.93 -0.35
CA ALA A 13 -16.11 -5.39 -0.43
C ALA A 13 -16.42 -6.28 -1.66
N CYS A 14 -15.51 -6.36 -2.65
CA CYS A 14 -15.42 -7.39 -3.70
C CYS A 14 -14.25 -7.06 -4.66
N ALA A 15 -13.32 -7.99 -4.88
CA ALA A 15 -12.41 -8.07 -6.04
C ALA A 15 -11.61 -6.81 -6.44
N LEU A 16 -10.92 -6.16 -5.49
CA LEU A 16 -9.99 -5.05 -5.76
C LEU A 16 -8.91 -5.42 -6.79
N ALA A 17 -8.35 -6.62 -6.69
CA ALA A 17 -7.38 -7.15 -7.64
C ALA A 17 -7.92 -7.28 -9.08
N SER A 18 -9.25 -7.36 -9.25
CA SER A 18 -9.91 -7.41 -10.55
C SER A 18 -10.46 -6.06 -11.00
N ASP A 19 -10.32 -5.01 -10.19
CA ASP A 19 -10.73 -3.66 -10.53
C ASP A 19 -9.56 -2.96 -11.27
N GLU A 20 -9.71 -2.80 -12.59
CA GLU A 20 -8.69 -2.16 -13.43
C GLU A 20 -8.36 -0.73 -12.96
N SER A 21 -9.34 0.01 -12.44
CA SER A 21 -9.13 1.38 -11.96
C SER A 21 -8.35 1.42 -10.66
N PHE A 22 -8.50 0.40 -9.81
CA PHE A 22 -7.68 0.21 -8.64
C PHE A 22 -6.26 -0.17 -9.03
N MET A 23 -6.09 -1.17 -9.89
CA MET A 23 -4.77 -1.63 -10.32
C MET A 23 -3.97 -0.53 -11.02
N SER A 24 -4.59 0.25 -11.91
CA SER A 24 -3.92 1.41 -12.53
C SER A 24 -3.49 2.45 -11.50
N PHE A 25 -4.33 2.76 -10.51
CA PHE A 25 -3.94 3.70 -9.45
C PHE A 25 -2.75 3.21 -8.63
N ILE A 26 -2.71 1.92 -8.31
CA ILE A 26 -1.61 1.31 -7.56
C ILE A 26 -0.31 1.27 -8.38
N GLU A 27 -0.38 0.93 -9.65
CA GLU A 27 0.79 0.85 -10.54
C GLU A 27 1.38 2.24 -10.90
N GLU A 28 0.55 3.29 -10.90
CA GLU A 28 0.98 4.67 -11.18
C GLU A 28 1.56 5.38 -9.95
N ASP A 29 1.34 4.87 -8.73
CA ASP A 29 1.81 5.50 -7.49
C ASP A 29 3.29 5.19 -7.23
N ASP A 30 4.11 6.24 -7.12
CA ASP A 30 5.56 6.14 -6.95
C ASP A 30 5.99 5.53 -5.60
N ARG A 31 5.07 5.49 -4.61
CA ARG A 31 5.29 4.84 -3.32
C ARG A 31 5.17 3.32 -3.44
N VAL A 32 4.50 2.79 -4.47
CA VAL A 32 4.27 1.35 -4.62
C VAL A 32 5.47 0.68 -5.27
N ILE A 33 6.04 -0.29 -4.55
CA ILE A 33 7.14 -1.14 -5.06
C ILE A 33 6.59 -2.33 -5.83
N SER A 34 5.51 -2.93 -5.33
CA SER A 34 4.92 -4.13 -5.91
C SER A 34 3.46 -4.29 -5.48
N CYS A 35 2.63 -4.81 -6.38
CA CYS A 35 1.28 -5.25 -6.08
C CYS A 35 1.12 -6.72 -6.51
N SER A 36 0.39 -7.51 -5.74
CA SER A 36 0.07 -8.90 -6.06
C SER A 36 -1.32 -9.28 -5.56
N ASP A 37 -2.04 -10.05 -6.35
CA ASP A 37 -3.39 -10.51 -6.04
C ASP A 37 -3.38 -11.59 -4.94
N ILE A 38 -4.44 -11.61 -4.14
CA ILE A 38 -4.74 -12.66 -3.16
C ILE A 38 -5.96 -13.45 -3.65
N GLU A 39 -6.12 -14.67 -3.14
CA GLU A 39 -7.37 -15.40 -3.24
C GLU A 39 -8.55 -14.55 -2.76
N GLU A 40 -9.71 -14.70 -3.41
CA GLU A 40 -10.95 -13.95 -3.14
C GLU A 40 -10.94 -12.45 -3.51
N GLY A 41 -9.92 -12.00 -4.25
CA GLY A 41 -9.94 -10.67 -4.88
C GLY A 41 -9.45 -9.53 -3.97
N ASP A 42 -8.82 -9.89 -2.87
CA ASP A 42 -8.00 -9.00 -2.05
C ASP A 42 -6.62 -8.77 -2.70
N CYS A 43 -5.84 -7.81 -2.21
CA CYS A 43 -4.49 -7.54 -2.73
C CYS A 43 -3.45 -7.33 -1.63
N PHE A 44 -2.21 -7.71 -1.95
CA PHE A 44 -1.02 -7.32 -1.21
C PHE A 44 -0.29 -6.21 -1.95
N ILE A 45 0.08 -5.16 -1.22
CA ILE A 45 0.83 -4.03 -1.75
C ILE A 45 2.05 -3.80 -0.89
N THR A 46 3.22 -3.75 -1.51
CA THR A 46 4.44 -3.28 -0.85
C THR A 46 4.62 -1.82 -1.20
N VAL A 47 4.68 -0.96 -0.20
CA VAL A 47 4.93 0.47 -0.39
C VAL A 47 6.16 0.93 0.38
N GLU A 48 6.87 1.92 -0.16
CA GLU A 48 7.95 2.61 0.50
C GLU A 48 7.58 4.08 0.69
N CYS A 49 7.60 4.51 1.94
CA CYS A 49 7.19 5.83 2.38
C CYS A 49 8.31 6.49 3.19
N ASN A 50 8.38 7.82 3.14
CA ASN A 50 9.40 8.58 3.85
C ASN A 50 9.25 8.54 5.38
N ASN A 51 8.05 8.22 5.88
CA ASN A 51 7.71 8.12 7.30
C ASN A 51 6.34 7.43 7.45
N VAL A 52 5.94 7.19 8.70
CA VAL A 52 4.65 6.54 9.02
C VAL A 52 3.45 7.42 8.67
N ALA A 53 3.57 8.75 8.77
CA ALA A 53 2.46 9.65 8.41
C ALA A 53 2.11 9.55 6.92
N ALA A 54 3.12 9.47 6.04
CA ALA A 54 2.91 9.27 4.61
C ALA A 54 2.24 7.92 4.27
N LEU A 55 2.53 6.87 5.07
CA LEU A 55 1.85 5.57 4.97
C LEU A 55 0.38 5.66 5.42
N GLU A 56 0.11 6.39 6.51
CA GLU A 56 -1.26 6.64 6.98
C GLU A 56 -2.06 7.45 5.96
N ASP A 57 -1.46 8.48 5.35
CA ASP A 57 -2.08 9.29 4.30
C ASP A 57 -2.43 8.42 3.08
N PHE A 58 -1.49 7.59 2.60
CA PHE A 58 -1.75 6.64 1.52
C PHE A 58 -2.90 5.68 1.84
N THR A 59 -2.92 5.15 3.06
CA THR A 59 -3.98 4.23 3.52
C THR A 59 -5.34 4.92 3.56
N ASN A 60 -5.38 6.19 3.94
CA ASN A 60 -6.61 6.98 3.95
C ASN A 60 -7.09 7.30 2.54
N GLU A 61 -6.19 7.64 1.61
CA GLU A 61 -6.51 7.83 0.19
C GLU A 61 -7.16 6.57 -0.40
N LEU A 62 -6.58 5.41 -0.13
CA LEU A 62 -7.11 4.11 -0.56
C LEU A 62 -8.54 3.89 -0.02
N LYS A 63 -8.77 4.09 1.27
CA LYS A 63 -10.10 3.92 1.90
C LYS A 63 -11.14 4.92 1.43
N GLN A 64 -10.73 6.12 1.02
CA GLN A 64 -11.65 7.14 0.50
C GLN A 64 -12.03 6.90 -0.96
N LYS A 65 -11.06 6.47 -1.78
CA LYS A 65 -11.29 6.20 -3.21
C LYS A 65 -11.96 4.87 -3.46
N TYR A 66 -11.61 3.86 -2.67
CA TYR A 66 -12.06 2.49 -2.85
C TYR A 66 -12.78 2.04 -1.59
N ASN A 67 -13.83 1.23 -1.74
CA ASN A 67 -14.63 0.71 -0.63
C ASN A 67 -13.87 -0.41 0.12
N ILE A 68 -12.72 -0.05 0.69
CA ILE A 68 -11.82 -0.92 1.44
C ILE A 68 -12.32 -1.04 2.86
N LEU A 69 -12.57 -2.27 3.30
CA LEU A 69 -13.08 -2.57 4.63
C LEU A 69 -11.94 -2.59 5.65
N THR A 70 -10.83 -3.23 5.28
CA THR A 70 -9.74 -3.49 6.20
C THR A 70 -8.39 -3.34 5.52
N VAL A 71 -7.43 -2.77 6.23
CA VAL A 71 -6.03 -2.70 5.80
C VAL A 71 -5.16 -3.18 6.96
N GLY A 72 -4.40 -4.25 6.73
CA GLY A 72 -3.37 -4.74 7.65
C GLY A 72 -2.00 -4.23 7.20
N HIS A 73 -1.21 -3.72 8.15
CA HIS A 73 0.15 -3.25 7.89
C HIS A 73 1.17 -4.16 8.56
N ASN A 74 2.20 -4.54 7.82
CA ASN A 74 3.43 -5.10 8.35
C ASN A 74 4.58 -4.14 8.02
N ILE A 75 5.03 -3.38 9.02
CA ILE A 75 5.95 -2.27 8.85
C ILE A 75 7.38 -2.71 9.13
N MET A 76 8.25 -2.49 8.16
CA MET A 76 9.71 -2.57 8.30
C MET A 76 10.32 -1.17 8.24
N LEU A 77 11.05 -0.81 9.30
CA LEU A 77 11.79 0.45 9.36
C LEU A 77 13.18 0.25 8.74
N LYS A 78 13.43 0.90 7.62
CA LYS A 78 14.76 0.93 6.99
C LYS A 78 15.53 2.14 7.52
N PRO A 79 16.74 1.95 8.07
CA PRO A 79 17.64 3.08 8.30
C PRO A 79 17.97 3.68 6.94
N VAL A 80 17.80 5.00 6.77
CA VAL A 80 18.32 5.66 5.57
C VAL A 80 19.84 5.61 5.68
N THR A 81 20.47 4.69 4.95
CA THR A 81 21.92 4.64 4.80
C THR A 81 22.35 5.76 3.86
N GLY A 82 22.27 6.97 4.39
CA GLY A 82 22.90 8.15 3.84
C GLY A 82 23.64 8.81 4.99
N VAL A 83 24.87 8.36 5.24
CA VAL A 83 25.81 9.10 6.07
C VAL A 83 27.00 9.45 5.19
N ALA A 84 27.01 10.73 4.82
CA ALA A 84 28.10 11.64 4.45
C ALA A 84 29.12 11.20 3.37
#